data_AF-A0A498S2I8-F1
#
_entry.id   AF-A0A498S2I8-F1
#
_cell.length_a   1.000
_cell.length_b   1.000
_cell.length_c   1.000
_cell.angle_alpha   90.00
_cell.angle_beta   90.00
_cell.angle_gamma   90.00
#
_symmetry.space_group_name_H-M   'P 1'
#
loop_
_entity.id
_entity.type
_entity.pdbx_description
1 polymer ?
#
loop_
_entity_poly.entity_id
_entity_poly.type
_entity_poly.pdbx_seq_one_letter_code
_entity_poly.pdbx_strand_id
1 'polypeptide(L)'
;MSLLAKLLKQKNNLIKSAILNVQNNYLNEQCIIVDENDNPLRSESKRFCHSAETLALHRAFSVFLFTENNEMILQKRAAQKLTFPSLWTNACCSHPLWNEYEMCTDMNNIGIRRAARRKLNHELGILSANIDQMKIMGRFLYKAMHDDNWGEHELDYVIVLRDCDINQIKPNPEEVEAIAVVTSMEELAEILKSIMYTVWTRANAIFAFMLSVLSALTFCVFVSTVWLPNTAPVTLSANNIRVKNFVDYTSEDSRSDVVMAELSIKVDVASIFNWNVKEIFMFLVAEYSTPKTPLNQIVLWDKVLRRGEWSKVHEENITPKYYFMDDGMNLLNHKNVTLVLRWNVVPNVGYLATAQGEGQYRVEFPSNYYSGRF
;
A
#
# COMPACT_ATOMS: atom_id res chain seq x y z
N MET A 1 -22.19 18.46 -31.82
CA MET A 1 -22.30 19.37 -30.66
C MET A 1 -22.69 20.75 -31.16
N SER A 2 -23.87 21.26 -30.77
CA SER A 2 -24.41 22.53 -31.30
C SER A 2 -23.53 23.73 -30.88
N LEU A 3 -23.58 24.83 -31.66
CA LEU A 3 -22.86 26.08 -31.37
C LEU A 3 -23.13 26.59 -29.94
N LEU A 4 -24.34 26.34 -29.43
CA LEU A 4 -24.77 26.64 -28.06
C LEU A 4 -23.94 25.88 -27.01
N ALA A 5 -23.65 24.59 -27.24
CA ALA A 5 -22.85 23.79 -26.32
C ALA A 5 -21.38 24.23 -26.28
N LYS A 6 -20.83 24.70 -27.40
CA LYS A 6 -19.47 25.29 -27.45
C LYS A 6 -19.41 26.63 -26.70
N LEU A 7 -20.40 27.49 -26.91
CA LEU A 7 -20.51 28.79 -26.23
C LEU A 7 -20.69 28.63 -24.71
N LEU A 8 -21.53 27.68 -24.27
CA LEU A 8 -21.69 27.35 -22.85
C LEU A 8 -20.39 26.81 -22.24
N LYS A 9 -19.67 25.94 -22.95
CA LYS A 9 -18.38 25.41 -22.48
C LYS A 9 -17.31 26.50 -22.38
N GLN A 10 -17.26 27.41 -23.35
CA GLN A 10 -16.32 28.54 -23.35
C GLN A 10 -16.66 29.55 -22.25
N LYS A 11 -17.94 29.86 -22.04
CA LYS A 11 -18.41 30.70 -20.93
C LYS A 11 -18.08 30.06 -19.58
N ASN A 12 -18.31 28.76 -19.42
CA ASN A 12 -17.96 28.03 -18.19
C ASN A 12 -16.45 28.03 -17.93
N ASN A 13 -15.62 27.89 -18.96
CA ASN A 13 -14.17 27.95 -18.82
C ASN A 13 -13.68 29.36 -18.41
N LEU A 14 -14.24 30.42 -19.00
CA LEU A 14 -13.94 31.81 -18.63
C LEU A 14 -14.38 32.13 -17.20
N ILE A 15 -15.55 31.66 -16.79
CA ILE A 15 -16.03 31.79 -15.40
C ILE A 15 -15.09 31.04 -14.46
N LYS A 16 -14.71 29.80 -14.79
CA LYS A 16 -13.79 29.00 -13.96
C LYS A 16 -12.41 29.65 -13.85
N SER A 17 -11.88 30.25 -14.92
CA SER A 17 -10.58 30.95 -14.87
C SER A 17 -10.65 32.26 -14.08
N ALA A 18 -11.74 33.03 -14.21
CA ALA A 18 -11.94 34.25 -13.44
C ALA A 18 -12.07 33.96 -11.94
N ILE A 19 -12.86 32.94 -11.58
CA ILE A 19 -13.05 32.52 -10.19
C ILE A 19 -11.74 31.98 -9.58
N LEU A 20 -10.96 31.20 -10.33
CA LEU A 20 -9.64 30.73 -9.87
C LEU A 20 -8.67 31.90 -9.62
N ASN A 21 -8.74 32.95 -10.44
CA ASN A 21 -7.92 34.16 -10.24
C ASN A 21 -8.30 34.93 -8.97
N VAL A 22 -9.59 34.96 -8.59
CA VAL A 22 -10.03 35.61 -7.34
C VAL A 22 -9.58 34.81 -6.12
N GLN A 23 -9.75 33.47 -6.13
CA GLN A 23 -9.25 32.63 -5.04
C GLN A 23 -7.72 32.68 -4.89
N ASN A 24 -6.99 32.80 -6.00
CA ASN A 24 -5.54 33.02 -5.97
C ASN A 24 -5.14 34.37 -5.36
N ASN A 25 -5.97 35.40 -5.45
CA ASN A 25 -5.69 36.68 -4.79
C ASN A 25 -5.78 36.56 -3.26
N TYR A 26 -6.74 35.77 -2.75
CA TYR A 26 -6.86 35.51 -1.31
C TYR A 26 -5.68 34.70 -0.74
N LEU A 27 -4.92 34.00 -1.58
CA LEU A 27 -3.73 33.26 -1.14
C LEU A 27 -2.58 34.15 -0.66
N ASN A 28 -2.61 35.43 -1.03
CA ASN A 28 -1.62 36.43 -0.60
C ASN A 28 -2.00 37.11 0.73
N GLU A 29 -3.20 36.85 1.26
CA GLU A 29 -3.61 37.34 2.58
C GLU A 29 -2.60 36.87 3.63
N GLN A 30 -2.24 37.78 4.54
CA GLN A 30 -1.23 37.52 5.57
C GLN A 30 -1.90 36.92 6.81
N CYS A 31 -1.62 35.66 7.09
CA CYS A 31 -2.03 34.94 8.28
C CYS A 31 -1.07 35.22 9.44
N ILE A 32 -1.54 34.99 10.66
CA ILE A 32 -0.73 35.12 11.89
C ILE A 32 -0.14 33.74 12.22
N ILE A 33 1.17 33.55 11.99
CA ILE A 33 1.88 32.36 12.46
C ILE A 33 2.02 32.45 13.98
N VAL A 34 1.71 31.37 14.68
CA VAL A 34 1.76 31.29 16.15
C VAL A 34 2.53 30.06 16.61
N ASP A 35 2.97 30.09 17.87
CA ASP A 35 3.38 28.87 18.59
C ASP A 35 2.16 28.14 19.20
N GLU A 36 2.39 26.99 19.83
CA GLU A 36 1.33 26.19 20.48
C GLU A 36 0.65 26.90 21.66
N ASN A 37 1.28 27.95 22.21
CA ASN A 37 0.73 28.77 23.29
C ASN A 37 -0.09 29.96 22.79
N ASP A 38 -0.20 30.12 21.46
CA ASP A 38 -0.84 31.25 20.76
C ASP A 38 -0.04 32.56 20.77
N ASN A 39 1.28 32.50 20.92
CA ASN A 39 2.09 33.70 20.80
C ASN A 39 2.32 34.01 19.31
N PRO A 40 2.00 35.22 18.82
CA PRO A 40 2.24 35.60 17.43
C PRO A 40 3.74 35.71 17.15
N LEU A 41 4.21 35.03 16.12
CA LEU A 41 5.63 34.96 15.75
C LEU A 41 5.97 35.84 14.55
N ARG A 42 5.21 35.70 13.44
CA ARG A 42 5.42 36.44 12.18
C ARG A 42 4.19 36.35 11.28
N SER A 43 4.17 37.18 10.23
CA SER A 43 3.23 37.05 9.12
C SER A 43 3.71 36.06 8.07
N GLU A 44 2.79 35.26 7.53
CA GLU A 44 3.04 34.50 6.31
C GLU A 44 1.82 34.51 5.39
N SER A 45 2.02 34.27 4.10
CA SER A 45 0.91 34.16 3.16
C SER A 45 0.02 32.95 3.49
N LYS A 46 -1.29 33.07 3.23
CA LYS A 46 -2.23 31.96 3.34
C LYS A 46 -1.76 30.75 2.54
N ARG A 47 -1.17 30.96 1.36
CA ARG A 47 -0.53 29.90 0.56
C ARG A 47 0.53 29.14 1.33
N PHE A 48 1.43 29.87 1.99
CA PHE A 48 2.50 29.28 2.79
C PHE A 48 1.93 28.53 4.00
N CYS A 49 0.85 29.02 4.61
CA CYS A 49 0.26 28.35 5.78
C CYS A 49 -0.40 27.01 5.42
N HIS A 50 -1.00 26.91 4.22
CA HIS A 50 -1.82 25.76 3.82
C HIS A 50 -1.12 24.79 2.86
N SER A 51 0.08 25.12 2.37
CA SER A 51 0.85 24.20 1.51
C SER A 51 1.31 22.97 2.31
N ALA A 52 1.19 21.77 1.74
CA ALA A 52 1.60 20.52 2.36
C ALA A 52 3.09 20.49 2.73
N GLU A 53 3.94 21.23 2.00
CA GLU A 53 5.37 21.32 2.24
C GLU A 53 5.71 22.03 3.57
N THR A 54 4.93 23.03 3.93
CA THR A 54 5.22 23.96 5.03
C THR A 54 4.28 23.76 6.20
N LEU A 55 2.97 23.70 5.92
CA LEU A 55 1.88 23.38 6.84
C LEU A 55 2.05 24.06 8.21
N ALA A 56 2.28 25.38 8.14
CA ALA A 56 2.71 26.19 9.27
C ALA A 56 1.55 26.44 10.23
N LEU A 57 1.83 26.33 11.53
CA LEU A 57 0.84 26.62 12.57
C LEU A 57 0.44 28.09 12.53
N HIS A 58 -0.84 28.35 12.34
CA HIS A 58 -1.38 29.70 12.28
C HIS A 58 -2.70 29.83 13.03
N ARG A 59 -3.05 31.05 13.43
CA ARG A 59 -4.29 31.34 14.15
C ARG A 59 -5.48 31.28 13.19
N ALA A 60 -6.57 30.69 13.64
CA ALA A 60 -7.83 30.61 12.90
C ALA A 60 -9.04 30.83 13.82
N PHE A 61 -10.23 30.86 13.23
CA PHE A 61 -11.50 30.85 13.96
C PHE A 61 -12.58 30.07 13.21
N SER A 62 -13.51 29.51 13.99
CA SER A 62 -14.69 28.80 13.54
C SER A 62 -15.94 29.37 14.22
N VAL A 63 -16.83 29.96 13.42
CA VAL A 63 -18.11 30.51 13.86
C VAL A 63 -19.21 29.46 13.79
N PHE A 64 -19.86 29.23 14.93
CA PHE A 64 -21.11 28.50 15.08
C PHE A 64 -22.24 29.52 15.22
N LEU A 65 -23.05 29.63 14.17
CA LEU A 65 -24.13 30.60 14.06
C LEU A 65 -25.47 29.92 14.32
N PHE A 66 -26.29 30.53 15.17
CA PHE A 66 -27.63 30.03 15.50
C PHE A 66 -28.69 31.09 15.21
N THR A 67 -29.85 30.65 14.74
CA THR A 67 -31.05 31.49 14.61
C THR A 67 -31.66 31.80 15.98
N GLU A 68 -32.64 32.72 16.02
CA GLU A 68 -33.44 32.99 17.23
C GLU A 68 -34.17 31.74 17.76
N ASN A 69 -34.44 30.77 16.89
CA ASN A 69 -35.07 29.49 17.24
C ASN A 69 -34.06 28.42 17.70
N ASN A 70 -32.79 28.78 17.91
CA ASN A 70 -31.67 27.87 18.22
C ASN A 70 -31.33 26.85 17.12
N GLU A 71 -31.68 27.13 15.87
CA GLU A 71 -31.32 26.29 14.72
C GLU A 71 -29.90 26.64 14.26
N MET A 72 -29.08 25.64 13.96
CA MET A 72 -27.68 25.85 13.56
C MET A 72 -27.57 26.10 12.06
N ILE A 73 -26.80 27.12 11.67
CA ILE A 73 -26.52 27.40 10.26
C ILE A 73 -25.23 26.68 9.84
N LEU A 74 -25.33 25.86 8.81
CA LEU A 74 -24.21 25.22 8.12
C LEU A 74 -24.00 25.83 6.75
N GLN A 75 -22.75 25.88 6.31
CA GLN A 75 -22.41 26.22 4.94
C GLN A 75 -21.83 25.01 4.21
N LYS A 76 -22.18 24.86 2.94
CA LYS A 76 -21.46 23.98 2.00
C LYS A 76 -20.44 24.84 1.27
N ARG A 77 -19.16 24.55 1.46
CA ARG A 77 -18.04 25.27 0.83
C ARG A 77 -18.16 25.22 -0.68
N ALA A 78 -17.81 26.30 -1.38
CA ALA A 78 -17.85 26.29 -2.83
C ALA A 78 -16.84 25.32 -3.46
N ALA A 79 -17.17 24.78 -4.64
CA ALA A 79 -16.36 23.77 -5.34
C ALA A 79 -14.96 24.28 -5.76
N GLN A 80 -14.78 25.60 -5.84
CA GLN A 80 -13.53 26.27 -6.19
C GLN A 80 -12.61 26.55 -4.98
N LYS A 81 -13.03 26.24 -3.75
CA LYS A 81 -12.18 26.41 -2.56
C LYS A 81 -10.97 25.49 -2.67
N LEU A 82 -9.80 26.01 -2.30
CA LEU A 82 -8.55 25.29 -2.43
C LEU A 82 -8.43 24.13 -1.44
N THR A 83 -8.80 24.38 -0.18
CA THR A 83 -8.93 23.34 0.83
C THR A 83 -10.39 22.91 0.94
N PHE A 84 -10.65 21.60 1.00
CA PHE A 84 -11.94 21.05 1.39
C PHE A 84 -13.15 21.59 0.56
N PRO A 85 -13.12 21.57 -0.78
CA PRO A 85 -14.23 22.03 -1.62
C PRO A 85 -15.49 21.18 -1.46
N SER A 86 -16.66 21.80 -1.58
CA SER A 86 -17.98 21.14 -1.54
C SER A 86 -18.32 20.35 -0.25
N LEU A 87 -17.54 20.55 0.81
CA LEU A 87 -17.82 19.98 2.14
C LEU A 87 -18.74 20.89 2.96
N TRP A 88 -19.66 20.25 3.69
CA TRP A 88 -20.48 20.93 4.71
C TRP A 88 -19.64 21.19 5.96
N THR A 89 -19.71 22.40 6.48
CA THR A 89 -18.99 22.86 7.68
C THR A 89 -19.84 23.85 8.47
N ASN A 90 -19.40 24.25 9.67
CA ASN A 90 -20.02 25.31 10.46
C ASN A 90 -20.08 26.64 9.68
N ALA A 91 -20.87 27.59 10.18
CA ALA A 91 -21.29 28.79 9.43
C ALA A 91 -20.16 29.57 8.75
N CYS A 92 -19.00 29.76 9.39
CA CYS A 92 -17.87 30.45 8.77
C CYS A 92 -16.55 30.05 9.44
N CYS A 93 -15.54 29.69 8.65
CA CYS A 93 -14.17 29.38 9.12
C CYS A 93 -13.16 30.22 8.34
N SER A 94 -12.27 30.91 9.05
CA SER A 94 -11.23 31.69 8.39
C SER A 94 -10.14 32.12 9.38
N HIS A 95 -9.37 33.15 8.99
CA HIS A 95 -8.15 33.56 9.66
C HIS A 95 -8.24 35.05 10.03
N PRO A 96 -7.81 35.44 11.24
CA PRO A 96 -7.45 36.82 11.50
C PRO A 96 -6.22 37.19 10.67
N LEU A 97 -6.22 38.41 10.14
CA LEU A 97 -5.15 38.94 9.32
C LEU A 97 -4.02 39.51 10.20
N TRP A 98 -2.79 39.47 9.69
CA TRP A 98 -1.64 40.16 10.29
C TRP A 98 -1.77 41.68 10.12
N ASN A 99 -2.54 42.30 11.01
CA ASN A 99 -2.64 43.76 11.16
C ASN A 99 -3.01 44.11 12.61
N GLU A 100 -2.78 45.35 13.02
CA GLU A 100 -3.05 45.81 14.40
C GLU A 100 -4.53 45.63 14.81
N TYR A 101 -5.46 45.66 13.85
CA TYR A 101 -6.89 45.58 14.13
C TYR A 101 -7.37 44.16 14.49
N GLU A 102 -6.77 43.13 13.88
CA GLU A 102 -7.16 41.71 14.02
C GLU A 102 -6.17 40.87 14.83
N MET A 103 -4.94 41.35 15.03
CA MET A 103 -3.94 40.67 15.89
C MET A 103 -4.19 40.84 17.39
N CYS A 104 -4.90 41.91 17.79
CA CYS A 104 -5.15 42.25 19.19
C CYS A 104 -5.96 41.16 19.90
N THR A 105 -5.38 40.58 20.95
CA THR A 105 -6.02 39.58 21.82
C THR A 105 -6.64 40.19 23.09
N ASP A 106 -6.48 41.50 23.29
CA ASP A 106 -7.06 42.22 24.42
C ASP A 106 -8.59 42.18 24.41
N MET A 107 -9.20 42.44 25.56
CA MET A 107 -10.65 42.58 25.71
C MET A 107 -11.41 41.39 25.09
N ASN A 108 -11.14 40.17 25.58
CA ASN A 108 -11.80 38.94 25.14
C ASN A 108 -11.61 38.66 23.63
N ASN A 109 -10.35 38.62 23.17
CA ASN A 109 -9.95 38.27 21.81
C ASN A 109 -10.66 39.12 20.73
N ILE A 110 -10.67 40.45 20.92
CA ILE A 110 -11.42 41.35 20.04
C ILE A 110 -10.99 41.27 18.57
N GLY A 111 -9.71 41.05 18.30
CA GLY A 111 -9.18 40.91 16.93
C GLY A 111 -9.81 39.73 16.18
N ILE A 112 -10.01 38.60 16.86
CA ILE A 112 -10.62 37.41 16.28
C ILE A 112 -12.11 37.65 16.00
N ARG A 113 -12.83 38.30 16.93
CA ARG A 113 -14.25 38.66 16.73
C ARG A 113 -14.43 39.66 15.58
N ARG A 114 -13.48 40.59 15.38
CA ARG A 114 -13.43 41.50 14.23
C ARG A 114 -13.23 40.76 12.91
N ALA A 115 -12.28 39.81 12.89
CA ALA A 115 -12.03 38.96 11.74
C ALA A 115 -13.26 38.10 11.39
N ALA A 116 -13.92 37.54 12.40
CA ALA A 116 -15.18 36.81 12.24
C ALA A 116 -16.28 37.67 11.64
N ARG A 117 -16.50 38.91 12.12
CA ARG A 117 -17.45 39.84 11.49
C ARG A 117 -17.11 40.11 10.02
N ARG A 118 -15.85 40.39 9.70
CA ARG A 118 -15.39 40.63 8.32
C ARG A 118 -15.73 39.43 7.42
N LYS A 119 -15.46 38.22 7.90
CA LYS A 119 -15.64 36.99 7.12
C LYS A 119 -17.10 36.53 7.04
N LEU A 120 -17.90 36.72 8.08
CA LEU A 120 -19.36 36.53 8.02
C LEU A 120 -20.00 37.45 6.98
N ASN A 121 -19.55 38.71 6.89
CA ASN A 121 -19.99 39.60 5.83
C ASN A 121 -19.52 39.12 4.44
N HIS A 122 -18.25 38.74 4.31
CA HIS A 122 -17.69 38.31 3.02
C HIS A 122 -18.27 36.99 2.48
N GLU A 123 -18.48 35.99 3.33
CA GLU A 123 -18.92 34.65 2.93
C GLU A 123 -20.45 34.53 2.95
N LEU A 124 -21.11 35.07 3.98
CA LEU A 124 -22.55 34.93 4.20
C LEU A 124 -23.34 36.24 4.00
N GLY A 125 -22.71 37.36 3.68
CA GLY A 125 -23.40 38.64 3.44
C GLY A 125 -23.97 39.32 4.69
N ILE A 126 -23.59 38.87 5.89
CA ILE A 126 -24.12 39.38 7.16
C ILE A 126 -23.39 40.69 7.54
N LEU A 127 -23.98 41.82 7.18
CA LEU A 127 -23.41 43.16 7.37
C LEU A 127 -23.37 43.61 8.85
N SER A 128 -24.35 43.19 9.65
CA SER A 128 -24.65 43.73 10.98
C SER A 128 -24.30 42.79 12.14
N ALA A 129 -23.40 41.83 11.94
CA ALA A 129 -23.00 40.92 13.02
C ALA A 129 -22.36 41.70 14.18
N ASN A 130 -23.00 41.66 15.35
CA ASN A 130 -22.56 42.37 16.54
C ASN A 130 -21.39 41.63 17.21
N ILE A 131 -20.22 42.27 17.23
CA ILE A 131 -18.98 41.73 17.82
C ILE A 131 -19.15 41.44 19.30
N ASP A 132 -19.95 42.23 20.03
CA ASP A 132 -20.12 42.08 21.48
C ASP A 132 -20.97 40.87 21.85
N GLN A 133 -21.79 40.37 20.92
CA GLN A 133 -22.57 39.14 21.08
C GLN A 133 -21.78 37.88 20.71
N MET A 134 -20.63 38.02 20.05
CA MET A 134 -19.77 36.89 19.69
C MET A 134 -19.07 36.34 20.92
N LYS A 135 -19.47 35.15 21.37
CA LYS A 135 -18.89 34.47 22.53
C LYS A 135 -17.77 33.54 22.12
N ILE A 136 -16.56 33.80 22.59
CA ILE A 136 -15.43 32.87 22.47
C ILE A 136 -15.65 31.73 23.47
N MET A 137 -15.76 30.50 22.98
CA MET A 137 -15.98 29.31 23.82
C MET A 137 -14.67 28.64 24.25
N GLY A 138 -13.62 28.82 23.46
CA GLY A 138 -12.32 28.22 23.68
C GLY A 138 -11.51 28.18 22.39
N ARG A 139 -10.40 27.44 22.42
CA ARG A 139 -9.56 27.19 21.26
C ARG A 139 -9.07 25.75 21.25
N PHE A 140 -8.82 25.20 20.07
CA PHE A 140 -8.25 23.86 19.91
C PHE A 140 -7.18 23.87 18.82
N LEU A 141 -6.17 23.02 19.00
CA LEU A 141 -5.11 22.81 18.02
C LEU A 141 -5.46 21.58 17.18
N TYR A 142 -5.50 21.72 15.86
CA TYR A 142 -5.71 20.59 14.96
C TYR A 142 -4.83 20.65 13.73
N LYS A 143 -4.66 19.49 13.09
CA LYS A 143 -3.94 19.34 11.83
C LYS A 143 -4.71 18.37 10.93
N ALA A 144 -4.99 18.78 9.71
CA ALA A 144 -5.73 17.98 8.73
C ALA A 144 -5.16 18.16 7.32
N MET A 145 -4.99 17.07 6.58
CA MET A 145 -4.61 17.11 5.18
C MET A 145 -5.85 17.05 4.29
N HIS A 146 -5.91 17.89 3.26
CA HIS A 146 -6.93 17.80 2.22
C HIS A 146 -6.51 16.83 1.11
N ASP A 147 -5.32 17.06 0.55
CA ASP A 147 -4.67 16.25 -0.47
C ASP A 147 -3.13 16.30 -0.30
N ASP A 148 -2.37 15.82 -1.28
CA ASP A 148 -0.91 15.83 -1.23
C ASP A 148 -0.29 17.24 -1.30
N ASN A 149 -1.09 18.27 -1.63
CA ASN A 149 -0.62 19.64 -1.86
C ASN A 149 -1.10 20.63 -0.79
N TRP A 150 -2.25 20.36 -0.16
CA TRP A 150 -2.93 21.31 0.73
C TRP A 150 -3.39 20.66 2.04
N GLY A 151 -3.32 21.45 3.10
CA GLY A 151 -3.82 21.07 4.42
C GLY A 151 -4.06 22.29 5.31
N GLU A 152 -4.44 22.01 6.55
CA GLU A 152 -4.66 22.98 7.61
C GLU A 152 -3.89 22.55 8.87
N HIS A 153 -3.29 23.51 9.55
CA HIS A 153 -2.62 23.33 10.84
C HIS A 153 -2.87 24.59 11.65
N GLU A 154 -3.88 24.53 12.50
CA GLU A 154 -4.51 25.71 13.05
C GLU A 154 -4.68 25.63 14.55
N LEU A 155 -4.44 26.76 15.20
CA LEU A 155 -4.98 27.03 16.53
C LEU A 155 -6.30 27.79 16.36
N ASP A 156 -7.39 27.05 16.41
CA ASP A 156 -8.72 27.50 15.99
C ASP A 156 -9.56 27.95 17.18
N TYR A 157 -10.06 29.19 17.10
CA TYR A 157 -10.95 29.79 18.08
C TYR A 157 -12.43 29.49 17.78
N VAL A 158 -13.11 28.87 18.74
CA VAL A 158 -14.54 28.58 18.62
C VAL A 158 -15.35 29.80 19.04
N ILE A 159 -16.13 30.34 18.11
CA ILE A 159 -17.01 31.49 18.31
C ILE A 159 -18.45 31.04 18.19
N VAL A 160 -19.28 31.37 19.17
CA VAL A 160 -20.74 31.19 19.11
C VAL A 160 -21.39 32.55 18.94
N LEU A 161 -22.24 32.68 17.92
CA LEU A 161 -23.12 33.82 17.70
C LEU A 161 -24.56 33.30 17.60
N ARG A 162 -25.47 33.91 18.35
CA ARG A 162 -26.91 33.56 18.39
C ARG A 162 -27.74 34.68 17.79
N ASP A 163 -29.04 34.42 17.66
CA ASP A 163 -30.05 35.40 17.26
C ASP A 163 -29.79 35.98 15.87
N CYS A 164 -29.29 35.15 14.95
CA CYS A 164 -29.12 35.54 13.55
C CYS A 164 -30.45 35.50 12.81
N ASP A 165 -30.85 36.62 12.21
CA ASP A 165 -31.94 36.66 11.25
C ASP A 165 -31.49 36.03 9.93
N ILE A 166 -32.16 34.93 9.57
CA ILE A 166 -31.87 34.18 8.34
C ILE A 166 -32.04 35.02 7.07
N ASN A 167 -32.92 36.03 7.09
CA ASN A 167 -33.18 36.90 5.94
C ASN A 167 -32.00 37.83 5.61
N GLN A 168 -31.06 37.99 6.56
CA GLN A 168 -29.83 38.75 6.34
C GLN A 168 -28.78 37.97 5.56
N ILE A 169 -28.92 36.64 5.46
CA ILE A 169 -27.93 35.77 4.87
C ILE A 169 -28.01 35.84 3.35
N LYS A 170 -26.93 36.33 2.74
CA LYS A 170 -26.73 36.46 1.30
C LYS A 170 -25.37 35.85 0.94
N PRO A 171 -25.30 34.51 0.76
CA PRO A 171 -24.03 33.83 0.56
C PRO A 171 -23.34 34.30 -0.72
N ASN A 172 -22.03 34.51 -0.61
CA ASN A 172 -21.18 34.75 -1.76
C ASN A 172 -20.96 33.42 -2.50
N PRO A 173 -21.43 33.26 -3.76
CA PRO A 173 -21.31 32.02 -4.51
C PRO A 173 -19.86 31.62 -4.81
N GLU A 174 -18.91 32.55 -4.66
CA GLU A 174 -17.49 32.25 -4.77
C GLU A 174 -16.94 31.48 -3.56
N GLU A 175 -17.61 31.57 -2.42
CA GLU A 175 -17.20 31.01 -1.13
C GLU A 175 -18.13 29.88 -0.64
N VAL A 176 -19.43 30.03 -0.89
CA VAL A 176 -20.50 29.17 -0.37
C VAL A 176 -21.41 28.67 -1.50
N GLU A 177 -21.52 27.35 -1.65
CA GLU A 177 -22.38 26.69 -2.64
C GLU A 177 -23.83 26.57 -2.16
N ALA A 178 -24.02 26.31 -0.87
CA ALA A 178 -25.33 26.09 -0.27
C ALA A 178 -25.31 26.40 1.24
N ILE A 179 -26.48 26.62 1.81
CA ILE A 179 -26.69 26.80 3.25
C ILE A 179 -27.74 25.79 3.71
N ALA A 180 -27.56 25.25 4.91
CA ALA A 180 -28.55 24.42 5.59
C ALA A 180 -28.82 24.99 6.97
N VAL A 181 -30.10 24.98 7.35
CA VAL A 181 -30.57 25.34 8.69
C VAL A 181 -30.93 24.03 9.36
N VAL A 182 -30.16 23.67 10.38
CA VAL A 182 -30.28 22.39 11.07
C VAL A 182 -31.02 22.61 12.37
N THR A 183 -32.20 22.00 12.46
CA THR A 183 -33.17 22.23 13.54
C THR A 183 -32.95 21.31 14.74
N SER A 184 -32.28 20.17 14.52
CA SER A 184 -32.11 19.12 15.53
C SER A 184 -30.75 18.43 15.42
N MET A 185 -30.34 17.76 16.50
CA MET A 185 -29.11 16.97 16.52
C MET A 185 -29.21 15.73 15.63
N GLU A 186 -30.43 15.19 15.46
CA GLU A 186 -30.71 14.07 14.57
C GLU A 186 -30.43 14.44 13.11
N GLU A 187 -30.93 15.60 12.67
CA GLU A 187 -30.70 16.12 11.32
C GLU A 187 -29.20 16.38 11.07
N LEU A 188 -28.49 16.96 12.05
CA LEU A 188 -27.03 17.12 11.97
C LEU A 188 -26.33 15.76 11.81
N ALA A 189 -26.73 14.76 12.59
CA ALA A 189 -26.15 13.43 12.54
C ALA A 189 -26.41 12.74 11.20
N GLU A 190 -27.56 12.95 10.57
CA GLU A 190 -27.85 12.45 9.22
C GLU A 190 -26.96 13.09 8.16
N ILE A 191 -26.78 14.42 8.22
CA ILE A 191 -25.85 15.15 7.33
C ILE A 191 -24.43 14.61 7.49
N LEU A 192 -23.95 14.47 8.74
CA LEU A 192 -22.61 13.93 9.02
C LEU A 192 -22.45 12.47 8.53
N LYS A 193 -23.48 11.63 8.72
CA LYS A 193 -23.47 10.26 8.18
C LYS A 193 -23.36 10.25 6.66
N SER A 194 -24.07 11.12 5.95
CA SER A 194 -23.99 11.19 4.48
C SER A 194 -22.58 11.53 3.97
N ILE A 195 -21.81 12.30 4.75
CA ILE A 195 -20.44 12.72 4.44
C ILE A 195 -19.45 11.59 4.76
N MET A 196 -19.63 10.87 5.87
CA MET A 196 -18.71 9.82 6.33
C MET A 196 -18.89 8.46 5.64
N TYR A 197 -20.13 8.09 5.29
CA TYR A 197 -20.48 6.77 4.77
C TYR A 197 -20.66 6.76 3.24
N THR A 198 -19.59 7.10 2.52
CA THR A 198 -19.59 6.96 1.06
C THR A 198 -19.52 5.50 0.63
N VAL A 199 -19.94 5.20 -0.61
CA VAL A 199 -19.80 3.86 -1.21
C VAL A 199 -18.33 3.39 -1.16
N TRP A 200 -17.39 4.32 -1.33
CA TRP A 200 -15.96 4.06 -1.29
C TRP A 200 -15.45 3.66 0.09
N THR A 201 -15.89 4.33 1.16
CA THR A 201 -15.48 3.95 2.52
C THR A 201 -16.01 2.56 2.89
N ARG A 202 -17.24 2.23 2.47
CA ARG A 202 -17.82 0.88 2.65
C ARG A 202 -17.09 -0.18 1.83
N ALA A 203 -16.79 0.09 0.57
CA ALA A 203 -16.06 -0.84 -0.29
C ALA A 203 -14.66 -1.12 0.26
N ASN A 204 -13.94 -0.09 0.72
CA ASN A 204 -12.64 -0.24 1.34
C ASN A 204 -12.69 -1.09 2.61
N ALA A 205 -13.70 -0.87 3.48
CA ALA A 205 -13.88 -1.68 4.69
C ALA A 205 -14.14 -3.16 4.37
N ILE A 206 -14.98 -3.46 3.38
CA ILE A 206 -15.24 -4.84 2.92
C ILE A 206 -13.95 -5.46 2.39
N PHE A 207 -13.20 -4.74 1.55
CA PHE A 207 -11.96 -5.23 0.97
C PHE A 207 -10.91 -5.54 2.05
N ALA A 208 -10.69 -4.62 3.00
CA ALA A 208 -9.76 -4.81 4.10
C ALA A 208 -10.15 -5.99 4.99
N PHE A 209 -11.45 -6.16 5.27
CA PHE A 209 -11.95 -7.31 6.02
C PHE A 209 -11.71 -8.62 5.27
N MET A 210 -12.04 -8.70 3.98
CA MET A 210 -11.81 -9.89 3.16
C MET A 210 -10.33 -10.26 3.09
N LEU A 211 -9.43 -9.28 2.97
CA LEU A 211 -7.99 -9.52 2.99
C LEU A 211 -7.52 -10.08 4.33
N SER A 212 -8.07 -9.57 5.45
CA SER A 212 -7.75 -10.05 6.80
C SER A 212 -8.22 -11.49 7.01
N VAL A 213 -9.45 -11.82 6.56
CA VAL A 213 -9.98 -13.19 6.60
C VAL A 213 -9.13 -14.13 5.74
N LEU A 214 -8.75 -13.71 4.54
CA LEU A 214 -7.88 -14.50 3.66
C LEU A 214 -6.52 -14.74 4.31
N SER A 215 -5.91 -13.73 4.94
CA SER A 215 -4.64 -13.86 5.66
C SER A 215 -4.72 -14.82 6.85
N ALA A 216 -5.81 -14.77 7.61
CA ALA A 216 -6.03 -15.72 8.71
C ALA A 216 -6.20 -17.15 8.17
N LEU A 217 -6.96 -17.33 7.09
CA LEU A 217 -7.17 -18.63 6.46
C LEU A 217 -5.86 -19.21 5.91
N THR A 218 -5.06 -18.39 5.22
CA THR A 218 -3.76 -18.82 4.68
C THR A 218 -2.79 -19.20 5.80
N PHE A 219 -2.79 -18.49 6.92
CA PHE A 219 -2.02 -18.86 8.11
C PHE A 219 -2.48 -20.19 8.73
N CYS A 220 -3.79 -20.41 8.88
CA CYS A 220 -4.33 -21.68 9.36
C CYS A 220 -3.95 -22.86 8.44
N VAL A 221 -4.02 -22.67 7.12
CA VAL A 221 -3.57 -23.68 6.14
C VAL A 221 -2.08 -23.97 6.30
N PHE A 222 -1.25 -22.94 6.46
CA PHE A 222 0.18 -23.11 6.72
C PHE A 222 0.44 -23.92 7.99
N VAL A 223 -0.15 -23.55 9.13
CA VAL A 223 0.02 -24.25 10.42
C VAL A 223 -0.48 -25.69 10.33
N SER A 224 -1.57 -25.96 9.60
CA SER A 224 -2.08 -27.32 9.44
C SER A 224 -1.17 -28.25 8.61
N THR A 225 -0.19 -27.70 7.88
CA THR A 225 0.63 -28.46 6.93
C THR A 225 2.14 -28.45 7.23
N VAL A 226 2.64 -27.53 8.05
CA VAL A 226 4.07 -27.36 8.35
C VAL A 226 4.74 -28.61 8.94
N TRP A 227 4.01 -29.44 9.68
CA TRP A 227 4.52 -30.64 10.35
C TRP A 227 4.20 -31.96 9.63
N LEU A 228 3.57 -31.89 8.45
CA LEU A 228 3.29 -33.11 7.69
C LEU A 228 4.60 -33.69 7.13
N PRO A 229 4.75 -35.03 7.15
CA PRO A 229 5.95 -35.67 6.64
C PRO A 229 6.05 -35.48 5.12
N ASN A 230 7.24 -35.08 4.67
CA ASN A 230 7.55 -34.89 3.25
C ASN A 230 8.48 -35.98 2.70
N THR A 231 8.62 -37.13 3.40
CA THR A 231 9.45 -38.26 2.97
C THR A 231 8.62 -39.31 2.23
N ALA A 232 9.28 -40.05 1.36
CA ALA A 232 8.70 -41.17 0.63
C ALA A 232 9.76 -42.26 0.39
N PRO A 233 9.36 -43.54 0.31
CA PRO A 233 10.26 -44.62 -0.05
C PRO A 233 10.69 -44.48 -1.52
N VAL A 234 12.00 -44.59 -1.76
CA VAL A 234 12.61 -44.48 -3.10
C VAL A 234 13.45 -45.71 -3.38
N THR A 235 13.33 -46.25 -4.59
CA THR A 235 14.24 -47.25 -5.13
C THR A 235 14.97 -46.66 -6.33
N LEU A 236 16.30 -46.67 -6.28
CA LEU A 236 17.19 -46.16 -7.32
C LEU A 236 18.12 -47.29 -7.79
N SER A 237 18.45 -47.29 -9.08
CA SER A 237 19.52 -48.13 -9.63
C SER A 237 20.23 -47.40 -10.76
N ALA A 238 21.50 -47.76 -10.99
CA ALA A 238 22.27 -47.29 -12.13
C ALA A 238 23.00 -48.47 -12.79
N ASN A 239 22.83 -48.59 -14.11
CA ASN A 239 23.39 -49.62 -14.96
C ASN A 239 24.27 -49.01 -16.05
N ASN A 240 25.06 -49.84 -16.74
CA ASN A 240 25.84 -49.46 -17.92
C ASN A 240 26.68 -48.17 -17.73
N ILE A 241 27.38 -48.08 -16.59
CA ILE A 241 28.16 -46.90 -16.22
C ILE A 241 29.43 -46.85 -17.07
N ARG A 242 29.56 -45.80 -17.87
CA ARG A 242 30.67 -45.57 -18.78
C ARG A 242 31.28 -44.21 -18.46
N VAL A 243 32.60 -44.20 -18.23
CA VAL A 243 33.36 -42.97 -17.95
C VAL A 243 34.23 -42.67 -19.15
N LYS A 244 34.27 -41.42 -19.59
CA LYS A 244 35.17 -40.97 -20.66
C LYS A 244 35.86 -39.69 -20.26
N ASN A 245 37.13 -39.62 -20.61
CA ASN A 245 37.93 -38.43 -20.40
C ASN A 245 37.77 -37.49 -21.61
N PHE A 246 37.46 -36.22 -21.35
CA PHE A 246 37.42 -35.16 -22.34
C PHE A 246 38.50 -34.11 -22.02
N VAL A 247 39.09 -33.56 -23.07
CA VAL A 247 39.98 -32.39 -22.97
C VAL A 247 39.09 -31.17 -23.10
N ASP A 248 39.12 -30.29 -22.11
CA ASP A 248 38.45 -28.99 -22.20
C ASP A 248 39.34 -28.03 -23.01
N TYR A 249 38.81 -27.51 -24.10
CA TYR A 249 39.53 -26.63 -25.02
C TYR A 249 39.50 -25.15 -24.58
N THR A 250 38.75 -24.83 -23.53
CA THR A 250 38.59 -23.45 -23.04
C THR A 250 39.56 -23.07 -21.94
N SER A 251 40.11 -24.06 -21.21
CA SER A 251 41.08 -23.87 -20.14
C SER A 251 42.36 -24.67 -20.44
N GLU A 252 43.51 -24.00 -20.48
CA GLU A 252 44.81 -24.64 -20.80
C GLU A 252 45.04 -25.89 -19.93
N ASP A 253 45.21 -27.04 -20.59
CA ASP A 253 45.52 -28.37 -20.02
C ASP A 253 44.51 -28.96 -19.01
N SER A 254 43.27 -28.47 -18.97
CA SER A 254 42.23 -29.06 -18.12
C SER A 254 41.56 -30.28 -18.78
N ARG A 255 41.40 -31.35 -18.01
CA ARG A 255 40.69 -32.57 -18.41
C ARG A 255 39.52 -32.80 -17.48
N SER A 256 38.41 -33.24 -18.05
CA SER A 256 37.18 -33.52 -17.30
C SER A 256 36.71 -34.94 -17.60
N ASP A 257 36.25 -35.63 -16.56
CA ASP A 257 35.62 -36.93 -16.69
C ASP A 257 34.11 -36.72 -16.88
N VAL A 258 33.56 -37.34 -17.93
CA VAL A 258 32.12 -37.36 -18.21
C VAL A 258 31.60 -38.78 -18.04
N VAL A 259 30.48 -38.90 -17.32
CA VAL A 259 29.84 -40.19 -17.03
C VAL A 259 28.54 -40.29 -17.79
N MET A 260 28.35 -41.44 -18.43
CA MET A 260 27.07 -41.88 -18.97
C MET A 260 26.61 -43.10 -18.19
N ALA A 261 25.37 -43.11 -17.72
CA ALA A 261 24.78 -44.23 -17.00
C ALA A 261 23.31 -44.36 -17.36
N GLU A 262 22.77 -45.57 -17.31
CA GLU A 262 21.34 -45.82 -17.43
C GLU A 262 20.74 -45.82 -16.03
N LEU A 263 19.86 -44.86 -15.76
CA LEU A 263 19.27 -44.65 -14.43
C LEU A 263 17.87 -45.23 -14.39
N SER A 264 17.49 -45.85 -13.28
CA SER A 264 16.11 -46.24 -13.01
C SER A 264 15.64 -45.63 -11.69
N ILE A 265 14.48 -45.01 -11.71
CA ILE A 265 13.91 -44.24 -10.60
C ILE A 265 12.50 -44.75 -10.34
N LYS A 266 12.26 -45.23 -9.11
CA LYS A 266 10.95 -45.63 -8.63
C LYS A 266 10.63 -44.95 -7.32
N VAL A 267 9.57 -44.13 -7.30
CA VAL A 267 9.10 -43.43 -6.10
C VAL A 267 7.59 -43.28 -6.11
N ASP A 268 6.97 -43.40 -4.95
CA ASP A 268 5.56 -43.09 -4.71
C ASP A 268 5.44 -41.89 -3.77
N VAL A 269 5.12 -40.72 -4.33
CA VAL A 269 4.95 -39.46 -3.58
C VAL A 269 3.48 -39.15 -3.28
N ALA A 270 2.56 -40.12 -3.45
CA ALA A 270 1.13 -39.89 -3.23
C ALA A 270 0.83 -39.38 -1.81
N SER A 271 1.57 -39.88 -0.81
CA SER A 271 1.42 -39.48 0.60
C SER A 271 1.81 -38.02 0.88
N ILE A 272 2.64 -37.41 0.02
CA ILE A 272 3.14 -36.04 0.19
C ILE A 272 2.11 -35.01 -0.31
N PHE A 273 1.29 -35.37 -1.31
CA PHE A 273 0.24 -34.50 -1.84
C PHE A 273 -0.93 -34.36 -0.85
N ASN A 274 -0.89 -33.32 -0.03
CA ASN A 274 -2.02 -32.89 0.81
C ASN A 274 -2.79 -31.71 0.19
N TRP A 275 -3.80 -31.19 0.87
CA TRP A 275 -4.66 -30.09 0.37
C TRP A 275 -3.91 -28.77 0.11
N ASN A 276 -2.70 -28.58 0.65
CA ASN A 276 -1.88 -27.38 0.44
C ASN A 276 -0.78 -27.57 -0.61
N VAL A 277 -0.40 -28.78 -1.02
CA VAL A 277 0.69 -29.00 -1.99
C VAL A 277 0.25 -28.78 -3.44
N LYS A 278 0.77 -27.77 -4.11
CA LYS A 278 0.47 -27.44 -5.51
C LYS A 278 1.21 -28.36 -6.47
N GLU A 279 2.52 -28.47 -6.27
CA GLU A 279 3.42 -29.25 -7.10
C GLU A 279 4.64 -29.71 -6.30
N ILE A 280 5.29 -30.76 -6.79
CA ILE A 280 6.53 -31.30 -6.25
C ILE A 280 7.57 -31.22 -7.36
N PHE A 281 8.65 -30.49 -7.13
CA PHE A 281 9.79 -30.44 -8.03
C PHE A 281 10.83 -31.44 -7.55
N MET A 282 10.97 -32.57 -8.23
CA MET A 282 11.94 -33.61 -7.88
C MET A 282 13.16 -33.56 -8.77
N PHE A 283 14.31 -33.90 -8.19
CA PHE A 283 15.58 -33.92 -8.88
C PHE A 283 16.51 -34.99 -8.28
N LEU A 284 17.17 -35.74 -9.14
CA LEU A 284 18.15 -36.76 -8.79
C LEU A 284 19.54 -36.12 -8.74
N VAL A 285 20.23 -36.32 -7.63
CA VAL A 285 21.56 -35.75 -7.38
C VAL A 285 22.58 -36.88 -7.24
N ALA A 286 23.72 -36.75 -7.91
CA ALA A 286 24.92 -37.51 -7.61
C ALA A 286 25.78 -36.73 -6.60
N GLU A 287 26.01 -37.34 -5.44
CA GLU A 287 26.86 -36.82 -4.38
C GLU A 287 28.17 -37.58 -4.34
N TYR A 288 29.30 -36.86 -4.40
CA TYR A 288 30.63 -37.46 -4.37
C TYR A 288 31.67 -36.48 -3.83
N SER A 289 32.82 -37.01 -3.40
CA SER A 289 33.90 -36.25 -2.80
C SER A 289 35.17 -36.37 -3.64
N THR A 290 35.83 -35.27 -3.96
CA THR A 290 37.15 -35.28 -4.63
C THR A 290 38.23 -34.79 -3.66
N PRO A 291 39.52 -34.98 -3.98
CA PRO A 291 40.61 -34.43 -3.16
C PRO A 291 40.58 -32.90 -3.03
N LYS A 292 40.01 -32.21 -4.03
CA LYS A 292 39.90 -30.73 -4.06
C LYS A 292 38.65 -30.23 -3.36
N THR A 293 37.54 -30.96 -3.48
CA THR A 293 36.23 -30.56 -2.96
C THR A 293 35.57 -31.71 -2.18
N PRO A 294 35.36 -31.55 -0.86
CA PRO A 294 34.86 -32.64 -0.01
C PRO A 294 33.39 -33.02 -0.30
N LEU A 295 32.61 -32.12 -0.89
CA LEU A 295 31.22 -32.36 -1.29
C LEU A 295 30.97 -31.75 -2.67
N ASN A 296 30.64 -32.60 -3.65
CA ASN A 296 30.17 -32.22 -4.97
C ASN A 296 28.76 -32.79 -5.15
N GLN A 297 27.87 -31.97 -5.72
CA GLN A 297 26.47 -32.31 -5.96
C GLN A 297 26.14 -31.94 -7.41
N ILE A 298 25.81 -32.94 -8.22
CA ILE A 298 25.42 -32.72 -9.61
C ILE A 298 24.01 -33.26 -9.81
N VAL A 299 23.12 -32.40 -10.32
CA VAL A 299 21.77 -32.83 -10.70
C VAL A 299 21.87 -33.59 -12.01
N LEU A 300 21.37 -34.83 -12.06
CA LEU A 300 21.40 -35.69 -13.24
C LEU A 300 20.06 -35.69 -14.00
N TRP A 301 18.97 -35.46 -13.28
CA TRP A 301 17.61 -35.55 -13.80
C TRP A 301 16.65 -34.75 -12.91
N ASP A 302 15.58 -34.22 -13.50
CA ASP A 302 14.51 -33.51 -12.81
C ASP A 302 13.15 -33.82 -13.43
N LYS A 303 12.10 -33.70 -12.61
CA LYS A 303 10.70 -33.78 -13.03
C LYS A 303 9.83 -32.93 -12.12
N VAL A 304 8.83 -32.27 -12.72
CA VAL A 304 7.78 -31.57 -11.99
C VAL A 304 6.56 -32.48 -11.95
N LEU A 305 6.01 -32.71 -10.77
CA LEU A 305 4.72 -33.38 -10.59
C LEU A 305 3.69 -32.38 -10.09
N ARG A 306 2.58 -32.24 -10.78
CA ARG A 306 1.46 -31.38 -10.36
C ARG A 306 0.41 -32.20 -9.64
N ARG A 307 -0.33 -31.55 -8.74
CA ARG A 307 -1.49 -32.20 -8.10
C ARG A 307 -2.48 -32.67 -9.17
N GLY A 308 -2.86 -33.94 -9.11
CA GLY A 308 -3.81 -34.57 -10.05
C GLY A 308 -3.14 -35.34 -11.19
N GLU A 309 -1.82 -35.23 -11.35
CA GLU A 309 -1.03 -36.11 -12.22
C GLU A 309 -0.68 -37.43 -11.49
N TRP A 310 -0.05 -38.37 -12.21
CA TRP A 310 0.42 -39.62 -11.62
C TRP A 310 1.42 -39.36 -10.48
N SER A 311 1.04 -39.74 -9.25
CA SER A 311 1.84 -39.60 -8.03
C SER A 311 2.94 -40.66 -7.88
N LYS A 312 2.95 -41.64 -8.77
CA LYS A 312 3.94 -42.72 -8.85
C LYS A 312 4.83 -42.45 -10.05
N VAL A 313 6.13 -42.30 -9.81
CA VAL A 313 7.14 -42.19 -10.86
C VAL A 313 7.81 -43.54 -11.01
N HIS A 314 7.79 -44.05 -12.23
CA HIS A 314 8.47 -45.28 -12.60
C HIS A 314 9.15 -45.07 -13.95
N GLU A 315 10.44 -44.75 -13.89
CA GLU A 315 11.29 -44.53 -15.05
C GLU A 315 12.38 -45.60 -15.04
N GLU A 316 12.57 -46.32 -16.14
CA GLU A 316 13.56 -47.39 -16.26
C GLU A 316 14.53 -47.08 -17.39
N ASN A 317 15.83 -47.31 -17.14
CA ASN A 317 16.92 -47.16 -18.11
C ASN A 317 16.93 -45.80 -18.84
N ILE A 318 16.63 -44.72 -18.11
CA ILE A 318 16.68 -43.37 -18.64
C ILE A 318 18.11 -42.85 -18.68
N THR A 319 18.44 -42.09 -19.72
CA THR A 319 19.71 -41.36 -19.77
C THR A 319 19.61 -40.08 -18.92
N PRO A 320 20.71 -39.64 -18.27
CA PRO A 320 20.72 -38.40 -17.51
C PRO A 320 20.35 -37.23 -18.44
N LYS A 321 19.52 -36.32 -17.95
CA LYS A 321 19.15 -35.10 -18.68
C LYS A 321 20.28 -34.08 -18.66
N TYR A 322 21.06 -34.08 -17.58
CA TYR A 322 22.24 -33.24 -17.40
C TYR A 322 23.48 -34.11 -17.28
N TYR A 323 24.58 -33.64 -17.87
CA TYR A 323 25.84 -34.38 -17.87
C TYR A 323 26.41 -34.47 -16.46
N PHE A 324 26.78 -35.69 -16.08
CA PHE A 324 27.65 -35.91 -14.94
C PHE A 324 29.08 -35.62 -15.39
N MET A 325 29.57 -34.40 -15.11
CA MET A 325 30.90 -33.94 -15.45
C MET A 325 31.66 -33.52 -14.20
N ASP A 326 32.87 -34.07 -14.01
CA ASP A 326 33.81 -33.65 -12.97
C ASP A 326 34.99 -32.92 -13.60
N ASP A 327 35.38 -31.78 -13.02
CA ASP A 327 36.56 -31.01 -13.43
C ASP A 327 37.84 -31.66 -12.88
N GLY A 328 38.15 -32.84 -13.41
CA GLY A 328 39.30 -33.66 -13.04
C GLY A 328 39.25 -35.06 -13.64
N MET A 329 40.22 -35.90 -13.24
CA MET A 329 40.34 -37.31 -13.64
C MET A 329 40.10 -38.25 -12.44
N ASN A 330 39.13 -37.90 -11.59
CA ASN A 330 38.96 -38.53 -10.28
C ASN A 330 37.85 -39.59 -10.25
N LEU A 331 37.13 -39.81 -11.36
CA LEU A 331 35.93 -40.64 -11.35
C LEU A 331 36.20 -42.13 -11.61
N LEU A 332 37.36 -42.50 -12.18
CA LEU A 332 37.72 -43.92 -12.33
C LEU A 332 37.89 -44.60 -10.96
N ASN A 333 37.35 -45.82 -10.82
CA ASN A 333 37.32 -46.58 -9.56
C ASN A 333 36.75 -45.79 -8.37
N HIS A 334 35.98 -44.72 -8.61
CA HIS A 334 35.49 -43.88 -7.53
C HIS A 334 34.50 -44.64 -6.67
N LYS A 335 34.86 -44.87 -5.40
CA LYS A 335 34.07 -45.73 -4.50
C LYS A 335 32.91 -44.98 -3.85
N ASN A 336 32.90 -43.65 -3.80
CA ASN A 336 31.96 -42.87 -2.99
C ASN A 336 31.02 -41.99 -3.83
N VAL A 337 30.44 -42.52 -4.91
CA VAL A 337 29.37 -41.81 -5.63
C VAL A 337 28.02 -42.35 -5.16
N THR A 338 27.17 -41.47 -4.63
CA THR A 338 25.86 -41.83 -4.11
C THR A 338 24.79 -41.07 -4.86
N LEU A 339 23.80 -41.79 -5.39
CA LEU A 339 22.60 -41.21 -5.97
C LEU A 339 21.55 -41.00 -4.89
N VAL A 340 21.04 -39.79 -4.83
CA VAL A 340 20.05 -39.35 -3.86
C VAL A 340 18.93 -38.61 -4.60
N LEU A 341 17.69 -39.03 -4.39
CA LEU A 341 16.52 -38.33 -4.93
C LEU A 341 16.04 -37.30 -3.90
N ARG A 342 15.97 -36.03 -4.31
CA ARG A 342 15.47 -34.91 -3.51
C ARG A 342 14.30 -34.23 -4.21
N TRP A 343 13.51 -33.49 -3.44
CA TRP A 343 12.44 -32.68 -4.00
C TRP A 343 12.13 -31.44 -3.16
N ASN A 344 11.59 -30.43 -3.84
CA ASN A 344 10.98 -29.27 -3.23
C ASN A 344 9.45 -29.43 -3.29
N VAL A 345 8.81 -29.36 -2.13
CA VAL A 345 7.35 -29.36 -1.99
C VAL A 345 6.88 -27.91 -2.08
N VAL A 346 6.18 -27.57 -3.16
CA VAL A 346 5.67 -26.22 -3.43
C VAL A 346 4.24 -26.12 -2.90
N PRO A 347 3.97 -25.38 -1.81
CA PRO A 347 2.62 -25.21 -1.31
C PRO A 347 1.87 -24.11 -2.09
N ASN A 348 0.54 -24.08 -1.96
CA ASN A 348 -0.27 -22.93 -2.35
C ASN A 348 0.00 -21.73 -1.43
N VAL A 349 0.24 -22.00 -0.14
CA VAL A 349 0.60 -21.02 0.88
C VAL A 349 1.60 -21.62 1.87
N GLY A 350 2.67 -20.91 2.20
CA GLY A 350 3.62 -21.28 3.24
C GLY A 350 5.05 -21.26 2.73
N TYR A 351 5.95 -21.98 3.41
CA TYR A 351 7.34 -22.10 2.98
C TYR A 351 7.54 -23.26 2.01
N LEU A 352 8.56 -23.13 1.16
CA LEU A 352 9.03 -24.17 0.26
C LEU A 352 9.85 -25.20 1.06
N ALA A 353 9.31 -26.41 1.25
CA ALA A 353 10.00 -27.45 2.01
C ALA A 353 10.90 -28.28 1.08
N THR A 354 12.18 -28.43 1.42
CA THR A 354 13.09 -29.37 0.75
C THR A 354 13.11 -30.68 1.52
N ALA A 355 12.92 -31.79 0.82
CA ALA A 355 12.92 -33.12 1.39
C ALA A 355 13.75 -34.10 0.54
N GLN A 356 14.08 -35.23 1.15
CA GLN A 356 14.90 -36.28 0.57
C GLN A 356 14.19 -37.63 0.70
N GLY A 357 14.35 -38.48 -0.30
CA GLY A 357 13.88 -39.85 -0.25
C GLY A 357 14.59 -40.70 0.80
N GLU A 358 13.88 -41.71 1.31
CA GLU A 358 14.41 -42.63 2.33
C GLU A 358 15.45 -43.62 1.77
N GLY A 359 15.57 -43.71 0.44
CA GLY A 359 16.52 -44.58 -0.26
C GLY A 359 17.68 -43.83 -0.92
N GLN A 360 18.85 -44.47 -0.94
CA GLN A 360 20.04 -44.01 -1.66
C GLN A 360 20.64 -45.20 -2.42
N TYR A 361 21.34 -44.92 -3.52
CA TYR A 361 22.04 -45.95 -4.29
C TYR A 361 23.49 -45.59 -4.51
N ARG A 362 24.40 -46.48 -4.12
CA ARG A 362 25.83 -46.30 -4.33
C ARG A 362 26.22 -46.83 -5.70
N VAL A 363 26.88 -46.00 -6.48
CA VAL A 363 27.27 -46.31 -7.86
C VAL A 363 28.72 -46.81 -7.86
N GLU A 364 28.96 -47.95 -8.50
CA GLU A 364 30.30 -48.49 -8.71
C GLU A 364 30.86 -48.04 -10.06
N PHE A 365 31.97 -47.30 -10.02
CA PHE A 365 32.59 -46.76 -11.21
C PHE A 365 33.60 -47.74 -11.83
N PRO A 366 33.71 -47.80 -13.16
CA PRO A 366 34.64 -48.68 -13.85
C PRO A 366 36.10 -48.27 -13.62
N SER A 367 37.00 -49.23 -13.83
CA SER A 367 38.44 -49.03 -13.67
C SER A 367 39.13 -48.40 -14.88
N ASN A 368 38.49 -48.45 -16.05
CA ASN A 368 39.06 -48.02 -17.33
C ASN A 368 38.09 -47.08 -18.06
N TYR A 369 38.64 -46.14 -18.84
CA TYR A 369 37.84 -45.28 -19.70
C TYR A 369 37.19 -46.05 -20.85
N TYR A 370 35.97 -45.66 -21.19
CA TYR A 370 35.22 -46.19 -22.32
C TYR A 370 35.80 -45.65 -23.64
N SER A 371 36.20 -46.56 -24.54
CA SER A 371 36.84 -46.23 -25.82
C SER A 371 35.85 -45.98 -26.98
N GLY A 372 34.55 -46.23 -26.78
CA GLY A 372 33.52 -46.05 -27.81
C GLY A 372 33.03 -44.60 -27.98
N ARG A 373 32.10 -44.42 -28.92
CA ARG A 373 31.26 -43.21 -28.98
C ARG A 373 30.14 -43.32 -27.94
N PHE A 374 29.86 -42.22 -27.26
CA PHE A 374 28.75 -42.14 -26.30
C PHE A 374 27.41 -42.11 -27.02
#